data_AF-A0A850GF01-F1
#
_entry.id   AF-A0A850GF01-F1
#
_cell.length_a   1.000
_cell.length_b   1.000
_cell.length_c   1.000
_cell.angle_alpha   90.00
_cell.angle_beta   90.00
_cell.angle_gamma   90.00
#
_symmetry.space_group_name_H-M   'P 1'
#
loop_
_entity.id
_entity.type
_entity.pdbx_description
1 polymer ?
#
loop_
_entity_poly.entity_id
_entity_poly.type
_entity_poly.pdbx_seq_one_letter_code
_entity_poly.pdbx_strand_id
1 'polypeptide(L)'
;MRESTRYGLSGALSIVAHGLFVAAFVWAVEVRETLPELSEVDDELPTYEIDFIDFEAKEIEPDAAQGEPEPEQPEPETPDPPAEEEAAPPPTPLPEDPQAEEAAPEPEPEPEPEPKPKFGERRSKITAMVPPNATWTLMLANKRVKKLPFRDAATEIMAPLSDFQLLVDEAGFDVWEDFDFIVMGSPDATDQTQAFVAVQYGFGHDEMRAAIDRASARRGMSVDWRSQGEGKRQAWIGDPHYEDPDLEERSRDDRQFVLVPGDEVAIYVREAFVEQVAAGPDASKGKTSANFVANIGKMRRYTYAEPKAGVQVVLEDIRSMVRAPEGFPIEIPSRAELMWEAAKSPELVIKLDFLESAHAEGAKQYWEEKLEADLRKLGAWDVAGGIISDTKVEVEGETLVLRHQFNEVAARIVLQMIAKEFGKAMRYSKKEAEAAKAERERMWALREGGKLTPSEALAKAEAEAGQVGSEEDAKAPEQEPKTPEDVAENAAEDPAHAPKPNRAKHGQGSAAGDESGIEGESESASGDESETEG
;
A
#
# COMPACT_ATOMS: atom_id res chain seq x y z
N MET A 1 -29.31 -13.11 -8.67
CA MET A 1 -29.47 -11.79 -8.02
C MET A 1 -28.38 -11.71 -6.97
N ARG A 2 -27.32 -10.96 -7.25
CA ARG A 2 -26.18 -10.77 -6.34
C ARG A 2 -26.57 -9.69 -5.33
N GLU A 3 -26.59 -10.01 -4.04
CA GLU A 3 -26.42 -8.98 -3.01
C GLU A 3 -24.93 -8.60 -3.07
N SER A 4 -24.60 -7.54 -3.82
CA SER A 4 -23.29 -6.94 -3.77
C SER A 4 -23.09 -6.45 -2.35
N THR A 5 -22.07 -6.99 -1.69
CA THR A 5 -21.51 -6.48 -0.45
C THR A 5 -21.07 -5.04 -0.69
N ARG A 6 -22.00 -4.11 -0.46
CA ARG A 6 -21.73 -2.73 -0.05
C ARG A 6 -20.72 -2.81 1.11
N TYR A 7 -19.94 -1.76 1.35
CA TYR A 7 -18.99 -1.61 2.48
C TYR A 7 -17.48 -1.80 2.24
N GLY A 8 -16.98 -1.74 1.00
CA GLY A 8 -15.53 -1.63 0.72
C GLY A 8 -14.99 -0.19 0.75
N LEU A 9 -15.87 0.81 0.81
CA LEU A 9 -15.56 2.14 0.29
C LEU A 9 -14.76 3.09 1.20
N SER A 10 -14.50 2.72 2.46
CA SER A 10 -13.85 3.62 3.42
C SER A 10 -12.31 3.58 3.40
N GLY A 11 -11.71 2.50 2.88
CA GLY A 11 -10.28 2.16 3.01
C GLY A 11 -9.29 3.17 2.42
N ALA A 12 -9.08 3.18 1.10
CA ALA A 12 -8.13 4.14 0.50
C ALA A 12 -8.71 5.54 0.27
N LEU A 13 -10.04 5.69 0.36
CA LEU A 13 -10.70 6.99 0.59
C LEU A 13 -10.24 7.62 1.90
N SER A 14 -9.84 6.84 2.91
CA SER A 14 -9.16 7.35 4.10
C SER A 14 -7.87 8.08 3.73
N ILE A 15 -7.03 7.64 2.79
CA ILE A 15 -5.75 8.32 2.51
C ILE A 15 -5.95 9.67 1.80
N VAL A 16 -6.91 9.76 0.87
CA VAL A 16 -7.37 11.01 0.22
C VAL A 16 -8.08 11.90 1.22
N ALA A 17 -9.00 11.30 1.98
CA ALA A 17 -9.66 11.90 3.12
C ALA A 17 -8.67 12.24 4.21
N HIS A 18 -7.37 11.85 4.15
CA HIS A 18 -6.24 12.10 5.07
C HIS A 18 -5.34 13.29 4.73
N GLY A 19 -5.16 13.58 3.46
CA GLY A 19 -4.76 14.93 3.00
C GLY A 19 -5.91 15.92 3.18
N LEU A 20 -7.13 15.50 2.87
CA LEU A 20 -8.35 16.20 3.26
C LEU A 20 -8.64 16.06 4.76
N PHE A 21 -8.00 15.20 5.56
CA PHE A 21 -8.39 14.91 6.97
C PHE A 21 -8.00 16.03 7.86
N VAL A 22 -6.98 16.81 7.55
CA VAL A 22 -6.84 18.04 8.34
C VAL A 22 -8.09 18.93 8.18
N ALA A 23 -8.79 18.89 7.03
CA ALA A 23 -10.08 19.55 6.80
C ALA A 23 -11.33 18.68 7.09
N ALA A 24 -11.23 17.35 7.06
CA ALA A 24 -12.31 16.37 7.14
C ALA A 24 -12.30 15.54 8.44
N PHE A 25 -11.18 15.42 9.16
CA PHE A 25 -11.13 15.06 10.60
C PHE A 25 -11.86 16.10 11.42
N VAL A 26 -11.68 17.35 11.04
CA VAL A 26 -12.40 18.50 11.56
C VAL A 26 -13.90 18.34 11.36
N TRP A 27 -14.31 17.88 10.17
CA TRP A 27 -15.72 17.69 9.83
C TRP A 27 -16.29 16.35 10.34
N ALA A 28 -15.50 15.28 10.42
CA ALA A 28 -15.90 13.97 10.96
C ALA A 28 -16.03 13.94 12.49
N VAL A 29 -15.51 14.95 13.20
CA VAL A 29 -15.74 15.16 14.65
C VAL A 29 -17.13 15.77 14.93
N GLU A 30 -17.91 16.12 13.90
CA GLU A 30 -19.31 16.57 14.00
C GLU A 30 -20.26 15.54 14.66
N VAL A 31 -19.83 14.29 14.90
CA VAL A 31 -20.62 13.23 15.55
C VAL A 31 -20.12 12.90 16.96
N ARG A 32 -19.96 13.92 17.81
CA ARG A 32 -19.77 13.72 19.27
C ARG A 32 -20.61 14.68 20.09
N GLU A 33 -21.90 14.79 19.78
CA GLU A 33 -22.84 15.34 20.74
C GLU A 33 -23.34 14.20 21.66
N THR A 34 -22.94 14.30 22.93
CA THR A 34 -23.26 13.46 24.11
C THR A 34 -22.27 12.35 24.46
N LEU A 35 -21.21 12.72 25.19
CA LEU A 35 -20.60 11.82 26.18
C LEU A 35 -21.13 12.20 27.58
N PRO A 36 -22.06 11.42 28.17
CA PRO A 36 -22.06 11.24 29.62
C PRO A 36 -20.82 10.42 30.01
N GLU A 37 -20.47 10.47 31.29
CA GLU A 37 -19.26 9.88 31.89
C GLU A 37 -18.92 8.49 31.34
N LEU A 38 -17.67 8.32 30.90
CA LEU A 38 -17.09 7.09 30.33
C LEU A 38 -17.08 5.94 31.36
N SER A 39 -18.20 5.26 31.49
CA SER A 39 -18.28 3.88 31.95
C SER A 39 -19.56 3.27 31.38
N GLU A 40 -19.42 2.30 30.47
CA GLU A 40 -20.49 1.43 29.96
C GLU A 40 -21.45 2.09 28.93
N VAL A 41 -21.06 2.11 27.64
CA VAL A 41 -22.02 2.30 26.54
C VAL A 41 -21.74 1.25 25.46
N ASP A 42 -22.81 0.52 25.10
CA ASP A 42 -22.94 -0.49 24.06
C ASP A 42 -22.33 -0.10 22.70
N ASP A 43 -21.72 -1.09 22.03
CA ASP A 43 -21.01 -1.03 20.74
C ASP A 43 -21.93 -0.83 19.50
N GLU A 44 -23.15 -0.32 19.64
CA GLU A 44 -24.03 -0.05 18.49
C GLU A 44 -23.81 1.37 17.97
N LEU A 45 -22.86 1.49 17.04
CA LEU A 45 -22.54 2.72 16.31
C LEU A 45 -23.65 3.10 15.31
N PRO A 46 -24.06 4.39 15.22
CA PRO A 46 -24.90 4.85 14.11
C PRO A 46 -24.13 4.81 12.77
N THR A 47 -24.71 4.16 11.77
CA THR A 47 -24.24 4.15 10.37
C THR A 47 -24.67 5.42 9.65
N TYR A 48 -23.70 6.16 9.09
CA TYR A 48 -23.93 7.27 8.16
C TYR A 48 -23.79 6.77 6.72
N GLU A 49 -24.74 7.10 5.85
CA GLU A 49 -24.66 6.90 4.40
C GLU A 49 -24.05 8.17 3.78
N ILE A 50 -22.76 8.11 3.43
CA ILE A 50 -22.20 9.02 2.41
C ILE A 50 -22.61 8.40 1.06
N ASP A 51 -23.36 9.14 0.24
CA ASP A 51 -23.81 8.66 -1.08
C ASP A 51 -22.64 8.65 -2.08
N PHE A 52 -21.96 7.52 -2.14
CA PHE A 52 -20.91 7.27 -3.10
C PHE A 52 -21.46 6.67 -4.40
N ILE A 53 -20.76 6.95 -5.51
CA ILE A 53 -21.14 6.43 -6.83
C ILE A 53 -20.75 4.96 -6.88
N ASP A 54 -21.71 4.08 -7.14
CA ASP A 54 -21.44 2.69 -7.47
C ASP A 54 -20.71 2.67 -8.82
N PHE A 55 -19.45 2.25 -8.83
CA PHE A 55 -18.68 2.10 -10.06
C PHE A 55 -19.09 0.78 -10.71
N GLU A 56 -19.69 0.83 -11.90
CA GLU A 56 -19.69 -0.35 -12.76
C GLU A 56 -18.23 -0.61 -13.15
N ALA A 57 -17.64 -1.65 -12.57
CA ALA A 57 -16.33 -2.17 -12.95
C ALA A 57 -16.37 -2.49 -14.44
N LYS A 58 -15.88 -1.58 -15.26
CA LYS A 58 -15.70 -1.83 -16.69
C LYS A 58 -14.61 -2.89 -16.81
N GLU A 59 -14.95 -4.02 -17.42
CA GLU A 59 -13.97 -4.98 -17.90
C GLU A 59 -13.15 -4.26 -18.98
N ILE A 60 -11.94 -3.82 -18.60
CA ILE A 60 -11.10 -2.96 -19.44
C ILE A 60 -10.02 -3.82 -20.07
N GLU A 61 -9.94 -3.79 -21.39
CA GLU A 61 -8.80 -4.33 -22.12
C GLU A 61 -7.53 -3.48 -21.79
N PRO A 62 -6.41 -4.11 -21.41
CA PRO A 62 -5.21 -3.42 -20.89
C PRO A 62 -4.64 -2.31 -21.80
N ASP A 63 -4.91 -2.39 -23.10
CA ASP A 63 -4.38 -1.47 -24.11
C ASP A 63 -5.34 -0.29 -24.41
N ALA A 64 -6.63 -0.39 -24.07
CA ALA A 64 -7.63 0.66 -24.36
C ALA A 64 -7.67 1.78 -23.29
N ALA A 65 -7.04 1.57 -22.12
CA ALA A 65 -7.06 2.50 -20.99
C ALA A 65 -6.02 3.64 -21.07
N GLN A 66 -5.20 3.68 -22.12
CA GLN A 66 -4.11 4.64 -22.23
C GLN A 66 -4.57 5.87 -23.02
N GLY A 67 -4.80 6.98 -22.32
CA GLY A 67 -4.96 8.29 -22.95
C GLY A 67 -3.73 8.66 -23.80
N GLU A 68 -3.90 9.62 -24.71
CA GLU A 68 -2.84 10.05 -25.62
C GLU A 68 -1.57 10.48 -24.86
N PRO A 69 -0.37 10.13 -25.36
CA PRO A 69 0.87 10.34 -24.62
C PRO A 69 1.21 11.83 -24.49
N GLU A 70 1.48 12.28 -23.25
CA GLU A 70 2.15 13.55 -23.01
C GLU A 70 3.56 13.54 -23.65
N PRO A 71 3.96 14.63 -24.34
CA PRO A 71 5.28 14.74 -24.96
C PRO A 71 6.37 14.74 -23.89
N GLU A 72 7.33 13.82 -24.03
CA GLU A 72 8.48 13.74 -23.14
C GLU A 72 9.34 14.99 -23.27
N GLN A 73 9.57 15.71 -22.15
CA GLN A 73 10.64 16.70 -22.10
C GLN A 73 11.99 15.99 -22.25
N PRO A 74 12.88 16.46 -23.13
CA PRO A 74 14.19 15.85 -23.31
C PRO A 74 14.99 15.90 -22.00
N GLU A 75 15.50 14.75 -21.56
CA GLU A 75 16.43 14.69 -20.43
C GLU A 75 17.67 15.54 -20.77
N PRO A 76 18.16 16.39 -19.85
CA PRO A 76 19.38 17.16 -20.09
C PRO A 76 20.56 16.20 -20.26
N GLU A 77 21.24 16.29 -21.40
CA GLU A 77 22.45 15.53 -21.70
C GLU A 77 23.49 15.80 -20.61
N THR A 78 23.85 14.76 -19.85
CA THR A 78 25.05 14.80 -19.00
C THR A 78 26.26 15.05 -19.90
N PRO A 79 27.07 16.10 -19.65
CA PRO A 79 28.26 16.35 -20.44
C PRO A 79 29.23 15.17 -20.31
N ASP A 80 29.76 14.73 -21.45
CA ASP A 80 30.74 13.65 -21.53
C ASP A 80 31.92 13.93 -20.58
N PRO A 81 32.45 12.90 -19.89
CA PRO A 81 33.68 13.06 -19.12
C PRO A 81 34.81 13.49 -20.07
N PRO A 82 35.62 14.50 -19.70
CA PRO A 82 36.70 14.96 -20.55
C PRO A 82 37.68 13.81 -20.83
N ALA A 83 38.05 13.68 -22.10
CA ALA A 83 38.99 12.67 -22.58
C ALA A 83 40.29 12.68 -21.76
N GLU A 84 40.78 11.50 -21.39
CA GLU A 84 42.09 11.31 -20.78
C GLU A 84 43.17 11.91 -21.70
N GLU A 85 43.75 13.04 -21.29
CA GLU A 85 44.91 13.63 -21.95
C GLU A 85 46.10 12.65 -21.85
N GLU A 86 46.60 12.23 -23.01
CA GLU A 86 47.85 11.47 -23.14
C GLU A 86 49.00 12.23 -22.45
N ALA A 87 49.66 11.53 -21.51
CA ALA A 87 50.79 12.06 -20.76
C ALA A 87 51.91 12.55 -21.69
N ALA A 88 52.07 13.87 -21.77
CA ALA A 88 53.23 14.50 -22.41
C ALA A 88 54.53 14.16 -21.64
N PRO A 89 55.67 14.02 -22.35
CA PRO A 89 56.96 13.72 -21.74
C PRO A 89 57.44 14.87 -20.81
N PRO A 90 58.31 14.56 -19.83
CA PRO A 90 58.72 15.54 -18.81
C PRO A 90 59.43 16.74 -19.45
N PRO A 91 59.14 17.98 -19.01
CA PRO A 91 59.77 19.17 -19.57
C PRO A 91 61.22 19.28 -19.13
N THR A 92 62.09 19.61 -20.09
CA THR A 92 63.46 20.05 -19.88
C THR A 92 63.48 21.33 -19.04
N PRO A 93 64.32 21.46 -18.00
CA PRO A 93 64.39 22.67 -17.20
C PRO A 93 64.93 23.84 -18.02
N LEU A 94 64.06 24.81 -18.32
CA LEU A 94 64.44 26.13 -18.82
C LEU A 94 64.88 27.02 -17.64
N PRO A 95 65.92 27.85 -17.80
CA PRO A 95 66.36 28.80 -16.78
C PRO A 95 65.30 29.86 -16.48
N GLU A 96 65.14 30.16 -15.19
CA GLU A 96 64.24 31.18 -14.64
C GLU A 96 64.58 32.57 -15.17
N ASP A 97 63.63 33.18 -15.89
CA ASP A 97 63.67 34.59 -16.28
C ASP A 97 62.76 35.39 -15.33
N PRO A 98 63.29 36.25 -14.45
CA PRO A 98 62.55 36.82 -13.32
C PRO A 98 61.70 38.06 -13.65
N GLN A 99 61.17 38.20 -14.87
CA GLN A 99 60.44 39.41 -15.31
C GLN A 99 59.23 39.17 -16.23
N ALA A 100 58.43 38.13 -15.98
CA ALA A 100 57.13 37.95 -16.62
C ALA A 100 56.01 37.66 -15.60
N GLU A 101 55.93 38.50 -14.56
CA GLU A 101 54.72 38.66 -13.75
C GLU A 101 53.92 39.85 -14.30
N GLU A 102 53.18 39.68 -15.40
CA GLU A 102 52.07 40.57 -15.70
C GLU A 102 51.06 39.89 -16.63
N ALA A 103 49.83 39.76 -16.11
CA ALA A 103 48.60 39.35 -16.80
C ALA A 103 48.45 37.86 -17.17
N ALA A 104 48.44 36.98 -16.17
CA ALA A 104 47.52 35.84 -16.22
C ALA A 104 46.10 36.38 -15.97
N PRO A 105 45.12 36.15 -16.86
CA PRO A 105 43.74 36.53 -16.60
C PRO A 105 43.27 35.84 -15.32
N GLU A 106 42.67 36.61 -14.39
CA GLU A 106 42.01 36.04 -13.22
C GLU A 106 41.08 34.92 -13.69
N PRO A 107 41.16 33.70 -13.10
CA PRO A 107 40.21 32.65 -13.40
C PRO A 107 38.82 33.20 -13.14
N GLU A 108 37.94 33.13 -14.16
CA GLU A 108 36.54 33.48 -13.99
C GLU A 108 36.01 32.76 -12.75
N PRO A 109 35.31 33.48 -11.84
CA PRO A 109 34.81 32.87 -10.62
C PRO A 109 33.96 31.67 -11.01
N GLU A 110 34.37 30.48 -10.52
CA GLU A 110 33.60 29.26 -10.73
C GLU A 110 32.14 29.55 -10.36
N PRO A 111 31.17 29.28 -11.26
CA PRO A 111 29.78 29.59 -10.99
C PRO A 111 29.38 28.93 -9.69
N GLU A 112 28.83 29.73 -8.76
CA GLU A 112 28.39 29.22 -7.47
C GLU A 112 27.46 28.01 -7.71
N PRO A 113 27.71 26.87 -7.03
CA PRO A 113 26.95 25.66 -7.27
C PRO A 113 25.47 25.96 -7.00
N GLU A 114 24.62 25.65 -7.99
CA GLU A 114 23.18 25.86 -7.88
C GLU A 114 22.66 25.25 -6.57
N PRO A 115 21.79 25.98 -5.84
CA PRO A 115 21.25 25.49 -4.58
C PRO A 115 20.55 24.15 -4.81
N LYS A 116 20.86 23.16 -3.97
CA LYS A 116 20.21 21.83 -4.06
C LYS A 116 18.69 22.00 -3.96
N PRO A 117 17.91 21.30 -4.80
CA PRO A 117 16.46 21.40 -4.78
C PRO A 117 15.91 21.06 -3.40
N LYS A 118 14.87 21.78 -3.01
CA LYS A 118 14.17 21.56 -1.74
C LYS A 118 13.41 20.23 -1.80
N PHE A 119 13.21 19.62 -0.64
CA PHE A 119 12.42 18.39 -0.57
C PHE A 119 11.00 18.63 -1.10
N GLY A 120 10.51 17.70 -1.93
CA GLY A 120 9.18 17.81 -2.54
C GLY A 120 9.02 19.01 -3.47
N GLU A 121 10.10 19.64 -3.92
CA GLU A 121 10.03 20.63 -4.99
C GLU A 121 9.63 19.96 -6.30
N ARG A 122 10.20 18.79 -6.61
CA ARG A 122 9.82 18.03 -7.80
C ARG A 122 8.54 17.24 -7.53
N ARG A 123 7.84 16.89 -8.61
CA ARG A 123 6.74 15.91 -8.54
C ARG A 123 7.32 14.51 -8.47
N SER A 124 6.68 13.69 -7.66
CA SER A 124 6.90 12.27 -7.58
C SER A 124 6.57 11.62 -8.92
N LYS A 125 7.38 10.63 -9.28
CA LYS A 125 7.20 9.84 -10.51
C LYS A 125 6.66 8.44 -10.22
N ILE A 126 6.10 8.20 -9.03
CA ILE A 126 5.73 6.86 -8.58
C ILE A 126 4.56 6.25 -9.37
N THR A 127 3.69 7.07 -9.95
CA THR A 127 2.56 6.61 -10.77
C THR A 127 3.01 5.83 -12.01
N ALA A 128 4.23 6.09 -12.50
CA ALA A 128 4.81 5.33 -13.61
C ALA A 128 5.23 3.90 -13.26
N MET A 129 5.14 3.49 -11.99
CA MET A 129 5.46 2.15 -11.50
C MET A 129 4.21 1.26 -11.30
N VAL A 130 3.02 1.81 -11.47
CA VAL A 130 1.76 1.07 -11.34
C VAL A 130 1.00 1.09 -12.66
N PRO A 131 -0.07 0.28 -12.83
CA PRO A 131 -0.93 0.38 -13.99
C PRO A 131 -1.44 1.82 -14.21
N PRO A 132 -1.52 2.32 -15.47
CA PRO A 132 -1.89 3.70 -15.76
C PRO A 132 -3.28 4.14 -15.29
N ASN A 133 -4.17 3.19 -15.02
CA ASN A 133 -5.52 3.45 -14.52
C ASN A 133 -5.58 3.48 -12.98
N ALA A 134 -4.45 3.37 -12.27
CA ALA A 134 -4.42 3.44 -10.83
C ALA A 134 -4.85 4.84 -10.35
N THR A 135 -5.91 4.90 -9.55
CA THR A 135 -6.41 6.14 -8.94
C THR A 135 -5.65 6.47 -7.66
N TRP A 136 -4.93 5.50 -7.09
CA TRP A 136 -3.96 5.75 -6.04
C TRP A 136 -2.69 4.94 -6.22
N THR A 137 -1.58 5.51 -5.77
CA THR A 137 -0.26 4.89 -5.74
C THR A 137 0.41 5.20 -4.41
N LEU A 138 0.98 4.19 -3.77
CA LEU A 138 1.82 4.29 -2.58
C LEU A 138 3.21 3.75 -2.90
N MET A 139 4.23 4.48 -2.46
CA MET A 139 5.60 3.97 -2.45
C MET A 139 6.22 4.15 -1.07
N LEU A 140 6.90 3.10 -0.62
CA LEU A 140 7.68 3.07 0.62
C LEU A 140 9.13 2.77 0.30
N ALA A 141 10.03 3.61 0.82
CA ALA A 141 11.47 3.42 0.74
C ALA A 141 11.99 2.91 2.09
N ASN A 142 11.81 1.62 2.33
CA ASN A 142 11.95 0.96 3.63
C ASN A 142 13.36 1.12 4.21
N LYS A 143 14.41 1.03 3.36
CA LYS A 143 15.80 1.31 3.74
C LYS A 143 16.01 2.68 4.39
N ARG A 144 15.18 3.67 4.06
CA ARG A 144 15.24 5.03 4.61
C ARG A 144 14.40 5.16 5.88
N VAL A 145 13.24 4.50 5.91
CA VAL A 145 12.30 4.56 7.05
C VAL A 145 12.77 3.73 8.24
N LYS A 146 13.49 2.62 8.02
CA LYS A 146 13.84 1.66 9.08
C LYS A 146 14.66 2.21 10.25
N LYS A 147 15.39 3.31 10.03
CA LYS A 147 16.21 3.98 11.05
C LYS A 147 15.46 5.11 11.77
N LEU A 148 14.21 5.35 11.42
CA LEU A 148 13.45 6.47 11.96
C LEU A 148 12.72 6.07 13.24
N PRO A 149 12.58 7.00 14.20
CA PRO A 149 11.94 6.75 15.50
C PRO A 149 10.43 6.49 15.43
N PHE A 150 9.84 6.57 14.23
CA PHE A 150 8.42 6.36 13.97
C PHE A 150 8.16 5.20 13.00
N ARG A 151 9.17 4.36 12.70
CA ARG A 151 9.03 3.22 11.78
C ARG A 151 7.86 2.30 12.18
N ASP A 152 7.73 1.98 13.47
CA ASP A 152 6.71 1.04 13.94
C ASP A 152 5.31 1.65 13.77
N ALA A 153 5.18 2.98 13.94
CA ALA A 153 3.91 3.67 13.68
C ALA A 153 3.55 3.64 12.18
N ALA A 154 4.54 3.69 11.28
CA ALA A 154 4.31 3.55 9.85
C ALA A 154 3.85 2.12 9.46
N THR A 155 4.33 1.08 10.16
CA THR A 155 3.85 -0.31 9.99
C THR A 155 2.35 -0.40 10.29
N GLU A 156 1.89 0.22 11.37
CA GLU A 156 0.49 0.14 11.79
C GLU A 156 -0.48 0.84 10.83
N ILE A 157 0.00 1.77 9.99
CA ILE A 157 -0.82 2.36 8.92
C ILE A 157 -1.16 1.31 7.86
N MET A 158 -0.23 0.42 7.55
CA MET A 158 -0.41 -0.60 6.51
C MET A 158 -1.01 -1.90 7.04
N ALA A 159 -0.88 -2.18 8.34
CA ALA A 159 -1.35 -3.41 8.97
C ALA A 159 -2.79 -3.84 8.60
N PRO A 160 -3.74 -2.91 8.35
CA PRO A 160 -5.09 -3.28 7.92
C PRO A 160 -5.22 -3.73 6.45
N LEU A 161 -4.20 -3.55 5.60
CA LEU A 161 -4.25 -3.95 4.20
C LEU A 161 -4.10 -5.47 4.06
N SER A 162 -4.97 -6.13 3.30
CA SER A 162 -4.91 -7.60 3.11
C SER A 162 -3.57 -8.05 2.52
N ASP A 163 -3.03 -7.29 1.56
CA ASP A 163 -1.74 -7.60 0.94
C ASP A 163 -0.57 -7.40 1.92
N PHE A 164 -0.69 -6.45 2.85
CA PHE A 164 0.30 -6.30 3.92
C PHE A 164 0.23 -7.47 4.89
N GLN A 165 -0.98 -7.90 5.28
CA GLN A 165 -1.17 -9.07 6.16
C GLN A 165 -0.60 -10.33 5.52
N LEU A 166 -0.86 -10.55 4.23
CA LEU A 166 -0.32 -11.68 3.47
C LEU A 166 1.21 -11.71 3.52
N LEU A 167 1.87 -10.57 3.27
CA LEU A 167 3.33 -10.49 3.26
C LEU A 167 3.94 -10.52 4.67
N VAL A 168 3.40 -9.76 5.61
CA VAL A 168 4.03 -9.52 6.90
C VAL A 168 3.53 -10.49 7.96
N ASP A 169 2.21 -10.55 8.16
CA ASP A 169 1.62 -11.33 9.25
C ASP A 169 1.65 -12.84 8.92
N GLU A 170 1.42 -13.21 7.67
CA GLU A 170 1.26 -14.62 7.26
C GLU A 170 2.55 -15.23 6.68
N ALA A 171 3.22 -14.53 5.76
CA ALA A 171 4.52 -14.95 5.24
C ALA A 171 5.65 -14.79 6.27
N GLY A 172 5.47 -13.92 7.26
CA GLY A 172 6.42 -13.69 8.35
C GLY A 172 7.56 -12.73 8.00
N PHE A 173 7.39 -11.92 6.95
CA PHE A 173 8.38 -10.92 6.57
C PHE A 173 8.47 -9.77 7.59
N ASP A 174 9.66 -9.21 7.74
CA ASP A 174 9.92 -7.96 8.43
C ASP A 174 9.99 -6.90 7.35
N VAL A 175 8.91 -6.12 7.26
CA VAL A 175 8.76 -5.12 6.22
C VAL A 175 9.98 -4.21 6.09
N TRP A 176 10.68 -3.90 7.18
CA TRP A 176 11.79 -2.95 7.19
C TRP A 176 13.16 -3.55 6.92
N GLU A 177 13.35 -4.84 7.20
CA GLU A 177 14.63 -5.53 7.00
C GLU A 177 14.66 -6.37 5.71
N ASP A 178 13.52 -6.90 5.29
CA ASP A 178 13.41 -7.81 4.14
C ASP A 178 13.18 -7.10 2.81
N PHE A 179 12.50 -5.96 2.85
CA PHE A 179 12.15 -5.19 1.67
C PHE A 179 12.93 -3.89 1.59
N ASP A 180 13.43 -3.61 0.39
CA ASP A 180 14.06 -2.34 0.06
C ASP A 180 13.03 -1.28 -0.28
N PHE A 181 12.04 -1.67 -1.09
CA PHE A 181 10.95 -0.84 -1.56
C PHE A 181 9.67 -1.63 -1.64
N ILE A 182 8.56 -0.94 -1.39
CA ILE A 182 7.21 -1.45 -1.62
C ILE A 182 6.48 -0.42 -2.47
N VAL A 183 5.83 -0.90 -3.51
CA VAL A 183 4.93 -0.11 -4.37
C VAL A 183 3.57 -0.79 -4.35
N MET A 184 2.54 0.00 -4.10
CA MET A 184 1.16 -0.44 -4.21
C MET A 184 0.39 0.55 -5.08
N GLY A 185 -0.60 0.09 -5.81
CA GLY A 185 -1.57 0.98 -6.46
C GLY A 185 -2.80 0.22 -6.88
N SER A 186 -3.92 0.91 -7.01
CA SER A 186 -5.16 0.28 -7.51
C SER A 186 -5.96 1.31 -8.30
N PRO A 187 -6.68 0.89 -9.35
CA PRO A 187 -7.74 1.71 -9.93
C PRO A 187 -8.89 1.96 -8.95
N ASP A 188 -9.07 1.07 -7.97
CA ASP A 188 -10.12 1.17 -6.97
C ASP A 188 -9.53 1.00 -5.57
N ALA A 189 -9.60 2.07 -4.79
CA ALA A 189 -9.25 2.14 -3.37
C ALA A 189 -10.04 1.18 -2.46
N THR A 190 -11.16 0.69 -2.97
CA THR A 190 -12.20 -0.02 -2.22
C THR A 190 -12.18 -1.51 -2.50
N ASP A 191 -11.62 -1.89 -3.64
CA ASP A 191 -11.45 -3.26 -4.09
C ASP A 191 -9.98 -3.65 -4.06
N GLN A 192 -9.59 -4.38 -3.02
CA GLN A 192 -8.23 -4.88 -2.85
C GLN A 192 -7.85 -5.91 -3.92
N THR A 193 -8.82 -6.59 -4.54
CA THR A 193 -8.54 -7.57 -5.61
C THR A 193 -8.04 -6.89 -6.90
N GLN A 194 -8.24 -5.57 -7.01
CA GLN A 194 -7.68 -4.76 -8.10
C GLN A 194 -6.33 -4.14 -7.76
N ALA A 195 -5.84 -4.31 -6.53
CA ALA A 195 -4.57 -3.76 -6.11
C ALA A 195 -3.40 -4.50 -6.77
N PHE A 196 -2.51 -3.71 -7.34
CA PHE A 196 -1.18 -4.07 -7.75
C PHE A 196 -0.23 -3.88 -6.57
N VAL A 197 0.58 -4.90 -6.25
CA VAL A 197 1.64 -4.80 -5.23
C VAL A 197 2.95 -5.29 -5.81
N ALA A 198 4.02 -4.54 -5.59
CA ALA A 198 5.37 -4.96 -5.92
C ALA A 198 6.33 -4.67 -4.77
N VAL A 199 7.17 -5.65 -4.46
CA VAL A 199 8.19 -5.54 -3.42
C VAL A 199 9.56 -5.88 -4.00
N GLN A 200 10.55 -5.03 -3.72
CA GLN A 200 11.96 -5.35 -3.97
C GLN A 200 12.56 -5.88 -2.68
N TYR A 201 13.25 -7.03 -2.75
CA TYR A 201 13.79 -7.74 -1.59
C TYR A 201 15.28 -8.06 -1.76
N GLY A 202 15.96 -8.43 -0.67
CA GLY A 202 17.40 -8.74 -0.66
C GLY A 202 17.76 -10.22 -0.46
N PHE A 203 16.79 -11.13 -0.52
CA PHE A 203 16.96 -12.58 -0.35
C PHE A 203 16.61 -13.35 -1.63
N GLY A 204 16.85 -14.66 -1.65
CA GLY A 204 16.62 -15.49 -2.85
C GLY A 204 15.14 -15.73 -3.18
N HIS A 205 14.82 -15.89 -4.46
CA HIS A 205 13.46 -16.22 -4.93
C HIS A 205 12.87 -17.48 -4.28
N ASP A 206 13.71 -18.45 -3.92
CA ASP A 206 13.27 -19.67 -3.25
C ASP A 206 12.66 -19.39 -1.87
N GLU A 207 13.24 -18.46 -1.10
CA GLU A 207 12.66 -18.02 0.17
C GLU A 207 11.37 -17.23 -0.06
N MET A 208 11.33 -16.37 -1.10
CA MET A 208 10.11 -15.65 -1.46
C MET A 208 8.96 -16.60 -1.79
N ARG A 209 9.20 -17.62 -2.63
CA ARG A 209 8.19 -18.65 -2.95
C ARG A 209 7.75 -19.41 -1.72
N ALA A 210 8.69 -19.89 -0.91
CA ALA A 210 8.37 -20.63 0.31
C ALA A 210 7.55 -19.78 1.29
N ALA A 211 7.80 -18.48 1.38
CA ALA A 211 7.01 -17.57 2.19
C ALA A 211 5.59 -17.36 1.65
N ILE A 212 5.45 -17.19 0.32
CA ILE A 212 4.14 -17.09 -0.35
C ILE A 212 3.34 -18.38 -0.16
N ASP A 213 3.96 -19.55 -0.30
CA ASP A 213 3.32 -20.85 -0.08
C ASP A 213 2.82 -20.98 1.36
N ARG A 214 3.63 -20.60 2.34
CA ARG A 214 3.23 -20.59 3.76
C ARG A 214 2.08 -19.62 4.03
N ALA A 215 2.13 -18.43 3.46
CA ALA A 215 1.07 -17.43 3.64
C ALA A 215 -0.25 -17.94 3.05
N SER A 216 -0.19 -18.45 1.82
CA SER A 216 -1.34 -19.03 1.11
C SER A 216 -1.93 -20.20 1.90
N ALA A 217 -1.10 -21.12 2.40
CA ALA A 217 -1.55 -22.26 3.19
C ALA A 217 -2.26 -21.83 4.50
N ARG A 218 -1.83 -20.74 5.13
CA ARG A 218 -2.53 -20.18 6.33
C ARG A 218 -3.93 -19.67 6.01
N ARG A 219 -4.19 -19.28 4.76
CA ARG A 219 -5.53 -18.90 4.25
C ARG A 219 -6.32 -20.08 3.67
N GLY A 220 -5.79 -21.31 3.74
CA GLY A 220 -6.42 -22.48 3.11
C GLY A 220 -6.31 -22.47 1.58
N MET A 221 -5.25 -21.86 1.06
CA MET A 221 -4.93 -21.81 -0.37
C MET A 221 -3.66 -22.61 -0.69
N SER A 222 -3.60 -23.14 -1.90
CA SER A 222 -2.41 -23.69 -2.54
C SER A 222 -1.96 -22.78 -3.68
N VAL A 223 -0.68 -22.82 -4.02
CA VAL A 223 -0.10 -22.02 -5.12
C VAL A 223 0.48 -22.95 -6.18
N ASP A 224 -0.06 -22.87 -7.39
CA ASP A 224 0.48 -23.61 -8.53
C ASP A 224 1.59 -22.81 -9.21
N TRP A 225 2.83 -23.24 -9.00
CA TRP A 225 3.99 -22.60 -9.59
C TRP A 225 4.28 -23.12 -11.00
N ARG A 226 4.42 -22.18 -11.94
CA ARG A 226 4.92 -22.42 -13.30
C ARG A 226 6.05 -21.47 -13.63
N SER A 227 6.92 -21.89 -14.54
CA SER A 227 7.97 -21.03 -15.08
C SER A 227 7.60 -20.53 -16.47
N GLN A 228 7.82 -19.26 -16.76
CA GLN A 228 7.59 -18.66 -18.07
C GLN A 228 8.84 -17.90 -18.53
N GLY A 229 9.19 -18.02 -19.82
CA GLY A 229 10.43 -17.48 -20.37
C GLY A 229 11.61 -18.45 -20.28
N GLU A 230 12.79 -17.99 -20.71
CA GLU A 230 14.00 -18.82 -20.81
C GLU A 230 15.24 -18.14 -20.20
N GLY A 231 16.14 -18.95 -19.65
CA GLY A 231 17.43 -18.51 -19.14
C GLY A 231 17.31 -17.44 -18.05
N LYS A 232 18.06 -16.33 -18.20
CA LYS A 232 18.07 -15.22 -17.22
C LYS A 232 16.78 -14.41 -17.16
N ARG A 233 15.83 -14.66 -18.07
CA ARG A 233 14.51 -14.00 -18.10
C ARG A 233 13.38 -14.96 -17.69
N GLN A 234 13.71 -16.11 -17.12
CA GLN A 234 12.70 -17.05 -16.63
C GLN A 234 12.03 -16.50 -15.36
N ALA A 235 10.78 -16.05 -15.49
CA ALA A 235 9.93 -15.66 -14.39
C ALA A 235 9.24 -16.88 -13.78
N TRP A 236 9.00 -16.82 -12.47
CA TRP A 236 8.15 -17.78 -11.77
C TRP A 236 6.79 -17.15 -11.53
N ILE A 237 5.74 -17.84 -11.92
CA ILE A 237 4.35 -17.41 -11.77
C ILE A 237 3.68 -18.39 -10.82
N GLY A 238 3.10 -17.88 -9.74
CA GLY A 238 2.33 -18.65 -8.76
C GLY A 238 0.86 -18.28 -8.86
N ASP A 239 0.02 -19.27 -9.13
CA ASP A 239 -1.43 -19.13 -9.23
C ASP A 239 -2.09 -19.60 -7.92
N PRO A 240 -2.47 -18.67 -7.01
CA PRO A 240 -3.11 -19.03 -5.75
C PRO A 240 -4.56 -19.45 -5.98
N HIS A 241 -5.00 -20.51 -5.33
CA HIS A 241 -6.39 -20.96 -5.33
C HIS A 241 -6.74 -21.60 -3.99
N TYR A 242 -8.00 -21.48 -3.57
CA TYR A 242 -8.50 -22.12 -2.37
C TYR A 242 -8.57 -23.65 -2.56
N GLU A 243 -8.18 -24.39 -1.52
CA GLU A 243 -8.33 -25.85 -1.50
C GLU A 243 -9.81 -26.27 -1.43
N ASP A 244 -10.66 -25.43 -0.83
CA ASP A 244 -12.11 -25.62 -0.77
C ASP A 244 -12.78 -25.05 -2.05
N PRO A 245 -13.40 -25.89 -2.90
CA PRO A 245 -14.06 -25.45 -4.13
C PRO A 245 -15.18 -24.43 -3.91
N ASP A 246 -15.89 -24.51 -2.77
CA ASP A 246 -17.00 -23.61 -2.48
C ASP A 246 -16.47 -22.21 -2.10
N LEU A 247 -15.27 -22.12 -1.53
CA LEU A 247 -14.60 -20.85 -1.27
C LEU A 247 -13.97 -20.29 -2.55
N GLU A 248 -13.35 -21.15 -3.35
CA GLU A 248 -12.79 -20.79 -4.65
C GLU A 248 -13.86 -20.12 -5.55
N GLU A 249 -15.07 -20.69 -5.64
CA GLU A 249 -16.13 -20.11 -6.47
C GLU A 249 -16.64 -18.74 -5.94
N ARG A 250 -16.63 -18.53 -4.61
CA ARG A 250 -17.25 -17.35 -3.97
C ARG A 250 -16.28 -16.22 -3.66
N SER A 251 -14.98 -16.51 -3.58
CA SER A 251 -13.96 -15.57 -3.10
C SER A 251 -12.69 -15.61 -3.94
N ARG A 252 -12.82 -15.98 -5.22
CA ARG A 252 -11.71 -15.99 -6.17
C ARG A 252 -11.04 -14.63 -6.26
N ASP A 253 -9.76 -14.60 -5.96
CA ASP A 253 -8.85 -13.50 -6.25
C ASP A 253 -8.08 -13.88 -7.52
N ASP A 254 -8.22 -13.11 -8.60
CA ASP A 254 -7.59 -13.43 -9.91
C ASP A 254 -6.14 -12.95 -10.00
N ARG A 255 -5.58 -12.47 -8.89
CA ARG A 255 -4.19 -12.02 -8.82
C ARG A 255 -3.24 -13.21 -8.69
N GLN A 256 -2.15 -13.15 -9.46
CA GLN A 256 -1.07 -14.12 -9.47
C GLN A 256 0.23 -13.47 -8.95
N PHE A 257 1.07 -14.29 -8.34
CA PHE A 257 2.41 -13.90 -7.95
C PHE A 257 3.35 -14.03 -9.13
N VAL A 258 4.17 -13.01 -9.39
CA VAL A 258 5.21 -13.05 -10.42
C VAL A 258 6.55 -12.65 -9.82
N LEU A 259 7.52 -13.57 -9.84
CA LEU A 259 8.88 -13.33 -9.37
C LEU A 259 9.77 -13.04 -10.58
N VAL A 260 10.19 -11.78 -10.71
CA VAL A 260 10.93 -11.27 -11.85
C VAL A 260 12.42 -11.53 -11.66
N PRO A 261 13.07 -12.33 -12.53
CA PRO A 261 14.46 -12.72 -12.37
C PRO A 261 15.41 -11.55 -12.60
N GLY A 262 16.46 -11.47 -11.78
CA GLY A 262 17.55 -10.49 -11.93
C GLY A 262 17.36 -9.17 -11.20
N ASP A 263 16.12 -8.82 -10.82
CA ASP A 263 15.80 -7.56 -10.14
C ASP A 263 15.40 -7.73 -8.67
N GLU A 264 15.30 -8.98 -8.18
CA GLU A 264 14.86 -9.35 -6.83
C GLU A 264 13.51 -8.69 -6.49
N VAL A 265 12.57 -8.75 -7.44
CA VAL A 265 11.24 -8.18 -7.34
C VAL A 265 10.18 -9.27 -7.37
N ALA A 266 9.22 -9.18 -6.45
CA ALA A 266 7.99 -9.96 -6.44
C ALA A 266 6.82 -9.04 -6.69
N ILE A 267 5.93 -9.46 -7.56
CA ILE A 267 4.76 -8.71 -7.98
C ILE A 267 3.53 -9.57 -7.67
N TYR A 268 2.48 -8.96 -7.14
CA TYR A 268 1.16 -9.56 -6.99
C TYR A 268 0.17 -8.73 -7.78
N VAL A 269 -0.38 -9.32 -8.84
CA VAL A 269 -1.10 -8.59 -9.89
C VAL A 269 -2.13 -9.48 -10.58
N ARG A 270 -3.21 -8.90 -11.10
CA ARG A 270 -4.24 -9.61 -11.86
C ARG A 270 -3.68 -10.42 -13.03
N GLU A 271 -4.29 -11.57 -13.30
CA GLU A 271 -3.93 -12.50 -14.38
C GLU A 271 -3.71 -11.78 -15.73
N ALA A 272 -4.54 -10.79 -16.05
CA ALA A 272 -4.48 -10.02 -17.30
C ALA A 272 -3.16 -9.27 -17.55
N PHE A 273 -2.33 -9.05 -16.52
CA PHE A 273 -1.04 -8.37 -16.61
C PHE A 273 0.16 -9.33 -16.52
N VAL A 274 -0.07 -10.62 -16.24
CA VAL A 274 1.00 -11.59 -15.95
C VAL A 274 1.90 -11.82 -17.15
N GLU A 275 1.34 -11.94 -18.35
CA GLU A 275 2.13 -12.16 -19.56
C GLU A 275 3.05 -10.97 -19.85
N GLN A 276 2.55 -9.76 -19.69
CA GLN A 276 3.31 -8.53 -19.87
C GLN A 276 4.42 -8.41 -18.82
N VAL A 277 4.13 -8.79 -17.57
CA VAL A 277 5.13 -8.83 -16.49
C VAL A 277 6.23 -9.84 -16.78
N ALA A 278 5.87 -11.06 -17.16
CA ALA A 278 6.80 -12.13 -17.43
C ALA A 278 7.65 -11.87 -18.70
N ALA A 279 7.09 -11.21 -19.71
CA ALA A 279 7.82 -10.85 -20.93
C ALA A 279 8.88 -9.76 -20.69
N GLY A 280 8.64 -8.87 -19.71
CA GLY A 280 9.48 -7.72 -19.41
C GLY A 280 9.36 -6.58 -20.45
N PRO A 281 10.20 -5.53 -20.34
CA PRO A 281 10.17 -4.38 -21.24
C PRO A 281 10.26 -4.77 -22.72
N ASP A 282 9.38 -4.18 -23.52
CA ASP A 282 9.51 -4.17 -24.98
C ASP A 282 9.61 -2.72 -25.48
N ALA A 283 10.84 -2.28 -25.69
CA ALA A 283 11.14 -0.92 -26.17
C ALA A 283 10.54 -0.66 -27.56
N SER A 284 10.23 -1.70 -28.34
CA SER A 284 9.65 -1.55 -29.68
C SER A 284 8.14 -1.23 -29.65
N LYS A 285 7.47 -1.47 -28.52
CA LYS A 285 6.02 -1.31 -28.38
C LYS A 285 5.58 0.05 -27.81
N GLY A 286 6.47 1.00 -27.56
CA GLY A 286 6.10 2.31 -26.99
C GLY A 286 5.56 2.20 -25.56
N LYS A 287 4.89 3.23 -25.01
CA LYS A 287 4.42 3.28 -23.60
C LYS A 287 3.23 2.34 -23.30
N THR A 288 3.35 1.04 -23.58
CA THR A 288 2.32 0.04 -23.25
C THR A 288 2.25 -0.29 -21.76
N SER A 289 1.16 -0.93 -21.34
CA SER A 289 1.05 -1.59 -20.03
C SER A 289 2.26 -2.51 -19.76
N ALA A 290 2.83 -3.17 -20.77
CA ALA A 290 4.06 -3.94 -20.62
C ALA A 290 5.29 -3.12 -20.18
N ASN A 291 5.30 -1.80 -20.38
CA ASN A 291 6.43 -0.96 -20.01
C ASN A 291 6.38 -0.37 -18.59
N PHE A 292 5.25 -0.43 -17.86
CA PHE A 292 5.30 -0.13 -16.42
C PHE A 292 6.03 -1.24 -15.64
N VAL A 293 5.98 -2.49 -16.12
CA VAL A 293 6.79 -3.62 -15.61
C VAL A 293 8.29 -3.30 -15.64
N ALA A 294 8.75 -2.73 -16.73
CA ALA A 294 10.13 -2.27 -16.87
C ALA A 294 10.50 -1.17 -15.87
N ASN A 295 9.53 -0.39 -15.42
CA ASN A 295 9.71 0.67 -14.44
C ASN A 295 9.71 0.12 -13.00
N ILE A 296 9.02 -1.00 -12.75
CA ILE A 296 9.03 -1.69 -11.46
C ILE A 296 10.44 -2.23 -11.15
N GLY A 297 11.14 -2.83 -12.12
CA GLY A 297 12.57 -3.18 -11.95
C GLY A 297 13.47 -1.95 -11.69
N LYS A 298 12.97 -0.74 -11.96
CA LYS A 298 13.65 0.54 -11.74
C LYS A 298 13.14 1.29 -10.49
N MET A 299 12.48 0.64 -9.51
CA MET A 299 12.05 1.27 -8.25
C MET A 299 13.11 2.20 -7.65
N ARG A 300 14.37 1.74 -7.65
CA ARG A 300 15.52 2.54 -7.20
C ARG A 300 15.68 3.87 -7.97
N ARG A 301 15.53 3.88 -9.30
CA ARG A 301 15.58 5.11 -10.13
C ARG A 301 14.47 6.09 -9.73
N TYR A 302 13.26 5.60 -9.50
CA TYR A 302 12.14 6.45 -9.09
C TYR A 302 12.34 7.05 -7.71
N THR A 303 12.95 6.31 -6.77
CA THR A 303 13.34 6.89 -5.48
C THR A 303 14.50 7.88 -5.56
N TYR A 304 15.28 7.91 -6.64
CA TYR A 304 16.31 8.93 -6.85
C TYR A 304 15.74 10.26 -7.34
N ALA A 305 14.50 10.28 -7.87
CA ALA A 305 13.82 11.52 -8.22
C ALA A 305 13.55 12.37 -6.96
N GLU A 306 13.13 11.72 -5.87
CA GLU A 306 12.98 12.31 -4.53
C GLU A 306 13.75 11.46 -3.49
N PRO A 307 15.09 11.64 -3.40
CA PRO A 307 15.98 10.77 -2.63
C PRO A 307 15.82 10.88 -1.12
N LYS A 308 15.07 11.89 -0.65
CA LYS A 308 14.79 12.09 0.77
C LYS A 308 13.43 11.54 1.18
N ALA A 309 12.54 11.22 0.24
CA ALA A 309 11.22 10.69 0.58
C ALA A 309 11.34 9.27 1.16
N GLY A 310 10.70 9.05 2.30
CA GLY A 310 10.49 7.72 2.90
C GLY A 310 9.14 7.12 2.52
N VAL A 311 8.12 7.97 2.41
CA VAL A 311 6.76 7.61 1.99
C VAL A 311 6.33 8.59 0.92
N GLN A 312 5.73 8.08 -0.15
CA GLN A 312 5.12 8.89 -1.19
C GLN A 312 3.75 8.30 -1.52
N VAL A 313 2.74 9.17 -1.64
CA VAL A 313 1.39 8.79 -2.05
C VAL A 313 0.96 9.73 -3.18
N VAL A 314 0.38 9.18 -4.23
CA VAL A 314 -0.29 9.95 -5.28
C VAL A 314 -1.72 9.45 -5.41
N LEU A 315 -2.64 10.39 -5.56
CA LEU A 315 -4.07 10.18 -5.71
C LEU A 315 -4.49 10.92 -6.97
N GLU A 316 -5.02 10.20 -7.94
CA GLU A 316 -5.45 10.71 -9.23
C GLU A 316 -6.96 10.62 -9.34
N ASP A 317 -7.56 11.57 -10.05
CA ASP A 317 -9.01 11.63 -10.27
C ASP A 317 -9.86 11.67 -8.99
N ILE A 318 -9.46 12.47 -8.00
CA ILE A 318 -10.14 12.58 -6.70
C ILE A 318 -11.62 12.99 -6.84
N ARG A 319 -11.96 13.75 -7.89
CA ARG A 319 -13.32 14.23 -8.15
C ARG A 319 -14.28 13.12 -8.57
N SER A 320 -13.78 12.00 -9.11
CA SER A 320 -14.62 10.83 -9.36
C SER A 320 -14.82 10.00 -8.08
N MET A 321 -13.83 10.00 -7.18
CA MET A 321 -13.85 9.25 -5.92
C MET A 321 -14.67 9.93 -4.81
N VAL A 322 -14.74 11.26 -4.81
CA VAL A 322 -15.32 12.05 -3.71
C VAL A 322 -16.39 12.99 -4.23
N ARG A 323 -17.57 12.96 -3.59
CA ARG A 323 -18.60 14.00 -3.74
C ARG A 323 -18.55 14.96 -2.57
N ALA A 324 -18.37 16.24 -2.87
CA ALA A 324 -18.51 17.29 -1.87
C ALA A 324 -19.99 17.55 -1.57
N PRO A 325 -20.36 17.78 -0.29
CA PRO A 325 -21.70 18.28 0.03
C PRO A 325 -21.92 19.66 -0.59
N GLU A 326 -23.18 20.03 -0.78
CA GLU A 326 -23.52 21.40 -1.15
C GLU A 326 -23.00 22.37 -0.07
N GLY A 327 -22.30 23.43 -0.49
CA GLY A 327 -21.72 24.41 0.41
C GLY A 327 -20.35 24.04 0.99
N PHE A 328 -19.69 22.97 0.49
CA PHE A 328 -18.29 22.71 0.84
C PHE A 328 -17.41 23.93 0.50
N PRO A 329 -16.50 24.36 1.40
CA PRO A 329 -15.93 25.71 1.34
C PRO A 329 -14.83 25.90 0.27
N ILE A 330 -14.35 24.80 -0.32
CA ILE A 330 -13.30 24.78 -1.35
C ILE A 330 -13.71 23.82 -2.47
N GLU A 331 -13.15 23.98 -3.67
CA GLU A 331 -13.34 23.00 -4.74
C GLU A 331 -12.60 21.70 -4.40
N ILE A 332 -13.05 20.56 -4.93
CA ILE A 332 -12.34 19.28 -4.79
C ILE A 332 -11.14 19.26 -5.77
N PRO A 333 -9.90 19.03 -5.29
CA PRO A 333 -8.75 18.91 -6.17
C PRO A 333 -8.92 17.72 -7.12
N SER A 334 -8.33 17.78 -8.30
CA SER A 334 -8.30 16.65 -9.25
C SER A 334 -7.25 15.61 -8.88
N ARG A 335 -6.15 16.04 -8.26
CA ARG A 335 -5.04 15.18 -7.85
C ARG A 335 -4.44 15.64 -6.53
N ALA A 336 -3.98 14.70 -5.71
CA ALA A 336 -3.22 14.98 -4.50
C ALA A 336 -1.94 14.15 -4.49
N GLU A 337 -0.85 14.77 -4.03
CA GLU A 337 0.43 14.11 -3.84
C GLU A 337 0.96 14.43 -2.45
N LEU A 338 1.35 13.39 -1.73
CA LEU A 338 1.90 13.47 -0.39
C LEU A 338 3.31 12.88 -0.39
N MET A 339 4.26 13.62 0.17
CA MET A 339 5.64 13.17 0.35
C MET A 339 6.07 13.39 1.78
N TRP A 340 6.55 12.33 2.43
CA TRP A 340 7.06 12.36 3.80
C TRP A 340 8.56 12.12 3.81
N GLU A 341 9.33 13.05 4.35
CA GLU A 341 10.78 12.95 4.40
C GLU A 341 11.22 11.84 5.37
N ALA A 342 12.19 11.02 4.96
CA ALA A 342 12.83 10.05 5.83
C ALA A 342 13.92 10.70 6.70
N ALA A 343 13.51 11.60 7.60
CA ALA A 343 14.41 12.33 8.48
C ALA A 343 13.94 12.30 9.94
N LYS A 344 14.84 12.65 10.87
CA LYS A 344 14.51 12.74 12.31
C LYS A 344 13.45 13.80 12.60
N SER A 345 13.49 14.91 11.88
CA SER A 345 12.48 15.97 11.90
C SER A 345 11.87 16.04 10.50
N PRO A 346 10.93 15.14 10.17
CA PRO A 346 10.49 14.97 8.81
C PRO A 346 9.69 16.18 8.33
N GLU A 347 9.98 16.65 7.12
CA GLU A 347 9.08 17.53 6.38
C GLU A 347 8.00 16.69 5.67
N LEU A 348 6.76 17.13 5.79
CA LEU A 348 5.62 16.68 4.99
C LEU A 348 5.31 17.73 3.94
N VAL A 349 5.25 17.30 2.69
CA VAL A 349 4.82 18.13 1.56
C VAL A 349 3.55 17.51 0.98
N ILE A 350 2.48 18.29 0.92
CA ILE A 350 1.24 17.91 0.23
C ILE A 350 1.04 18.88 -0.93
N LYS A 351 0.81 18.36 -2.14
CA LYS A 351 0.46 19.12 -3.33
C LYS A 351 -0.96 18.75 -3.74
N LEU A 352 -1.83 19.74 -3.86
CA LEU A 352 -3.20 19.58 -4.32
C LEU A 352 -3.34 20.29 -5.65
N ASP A 353 -3.58 19.53 -6.72
CA ASP A 353 -3.79 20.05 -8.06
C ASP A 353 -5.29 20.31 -8.25
N PHE A 354 -5.64 21.54 -8.65
CA PHE A 354 -7.00 21.95 -8.97
C PHE A 354 -7.17 22.09 -10.48
N LEU A 355 -8.41 22.15 -10.96
CA LEU A 355 -8.67 22.42 -12.39
C LEU A 355 -8.39 23.86 -12.80
N GLU A 356 -8.40 24.79 -11.86
CA GLU A 356 -8.23 26.23 -12.14
C GLU A 356 -7.41 26.87 -11.02
N SER A 357 -6.53 27.82 -11.35
CA SER A 357 -5.75 28.56 -10.36
C SER A 357 -6.61 29.29 -9.34
N ALA A 358 -7.80 29.75 -9.75
CA ALA A 358 -8.75 30.40 -8.84
C ALA A 358 -9.23 29.47 -7.71
N HIS A 359 -9.35 28.17 -7.96
CA HIS A 359 -9.72 27.19 -6.95
C HIS A 359 -8.58 26.94 -5.95
N ALA A 360 -7.32 26.90 -6.42
CA ALA A 360 -6.15 26.80 -5.54
C ALA A 360 -6.00 28.03 -4.63
N GLU A 361 -6.18 29.24 -5.19
CA GLU A 361 -6.19 30.48 -4.40
C GLU A 361 -7.36 30.52 -3.40
N GLY A 362 -8.55 30.08 -3.81
CA GLY A 362 -9.70 29.95 -2.92
C GLY A 362 -9.43 29.00 -1.76
N ALA A 363 -8.78 27.87 -2.01
CA ALA A 363 -8.38 26.91 -0.99
C ALA A 363 -7.33 27.48 -0.03
N LYS A 364 -6.35 28.23 -0.54
CA LYS A 364 -5.38 28.98 0.29
C LYS A 364 -6.08 30.01 1.18
N GLN A 365 -6.96 30.83 0.61
CA GLN A 365 -7.69 31.84 1.36
C GLN A 365 -8.54 31.20 2.46
N TYR A 366 -9.21 30.08 2.17
CA TYR A 366 -9.94 29.32 3.16
C TYR A 366 -9.03 28.85 4.31
N TRP A 367 -7.86 28.28 4.00
CA TRP A 367 -6.87 27.85 4.98
C TRP A 367 -6.42 28.99 5.91
N GLU A 368 -6.10 30.15 5.34
CA GLU A 368 -5.53 31.28 6.07
C GLU A 368 -6.58 32.07 6.87
N GLU A 369 -7.81 32.21 6.35
CA GLU A 369 -8.80 33.14 6.91
C GLU A 369 -9.95 32.48 7.65
N LYS A 370 -10.35 31.26 7.26
CA LYS A 370 -11.62 30.65 7.69
C LYS A 370 -11.46 29.34 8.44
N LEU A 371 -10.45 28.54 8.07
CA LEU A 371 -10.24 27.20 8.62
C LEU A 371 -10.15 27.21 10.16
N GLU A 372 -9.45 28.17 10.76
CA GLU A 372 -9.38 28.29 12.22
C GLU A 372 -10.76 28.46 12.88
N ALA A 373 -11.61 29.34 12.34
CA ALA A 373 -12.93 29.59 12.91
C ALA A 373 -13.82 28.35 12.83
N ASP A 374 -13.78 27.65 11.69
CA ASP A 374 -14.51 26.40 11.49
C ASP A 374 -14.00 25.31 12.44
N LEU A 375 -12.68 25.17 12.57
CA LEU A 375 -12.03 24.23 13.50
C LEU A 375 -12.42 24.47 14.95
N ARG A 376 -12.47 25.73 15.36
CA ARG A 376 -12.86 26.12 16.73
C ARG A 376 -14.33 25.82 16.98
N LYS A 377 -15.20 26.13 16.02
CA LYS A 377 -16.62 25.78 16.09
C LYS A 377 -16.81 24.27 16.26
N LEU A 378 -15.94 23.48 15.66
CA LEU A 378 -15.95 22.01 15.69
C LEU A 378 -15.18 21.41 16.87
N GLY A 379 -14.58 22.23 17.75
CA GLY A 379 -13.78 21.75 18.87
C GLY A 379 -12.49 21.00 18.48
N ALA A 380 -12.10 21.04 17.21
CA ALA A 380 -10.93 20.35 16.67
C ALA A 380 -9.66 21.20 16.73
N TRP A 381 -9.79 22.51 16.95
CA TRP A 381 -8.65 23.44 16.98
C TRP A 381 -7.62 23.09 18.05
N ASP A 382 -8.04 22.60 19.22
CA ASP A 382 -7.10 22.26 20.30
C ASP A 382 -6.20 21.06 19.95
N VAL A 383 -6.62 20.24 18.97
CA VAL A 383 -5.86 19.07 18.50
C VAL A 383 -5.03 19.41 17.25
N ALA A 384 -5.63 20.12 16.29
CA ALA A 384 -5.04 20.35 14.96
C ALA A 384 -4.46 21.76 14.76
N GLY A 385 -4.82 22.73 15.61
CA GLY A 385 -4.51 24.15 15.43
C GLY A 385 -3.02 24.44 15.34
N GLY A 386 -2.20 23.76 16.17
CA GLY A 386 -0.74 23.89 16.09
C GLY A 386 -0.19 23.44 14.74
N ILE A 387 -0.65 22.30 14.22
CA ILE A 387 -0.22 21.79 12.91
C ILE A 387 -0.63 22.77 11.80
N ILE A 388 -1.88 23.23 11.83
CA ILE A 388 -2.44 24.13 10.81
C ILE A 388 -1.75 25.48 10.81
N SER A 389 -1.56 26.10 11.97
CA SER A 389 -0.86 27.39 12.10
C SER A 389 0.61 27.32 11.68
N ASP A 390 1.28 26.19 11.91
CA ASP A 390 2.69 26.02 11.55
C ASP A 390 2.89 25.52 10.10
N THR A 391 1.80 25.16 9.39
CA THR A 391 1.86 24.74 7.99
C THR A 391 2.01 25.94 7.08
N LYS A 392 3.05 25.92 6.25
CA LYS A 392 3.24 26.90 5.18
C LYS A 392 2.39 26.54 3.99
N VAL A 393 1.69 27.52 3.45
CA VAL A 393 0.78 27.34 2.32
C VAL A 393 1.22 28.26 1.18
N GLU A 394 1.50 27.67 0.03
CA GLU A 394 1.94 28.36 -1.17
C GLU A 394 1.06 27.93 -2.36
N VAL A 395 0.80 28.83 -3.31
CA VAL A 395 0.08 28.52 -4.55
C VAL A 395 1.05 28.68 -5.71
N GLU A 396 1.13 27.65 -6.54
CA GLU A 396 1.95 27.57 -7.74
C GLU A 396 1.04 27.27 -8.94
N GLY A 397 0.42 28.30 -9.52
CA GLY A 397 -0.53 28.14 -10.62
C GLY A 397 -1.81 27.43 -10.16
N GLU A 398 -2.02 26.21 -10.62
CA GLU A 398 -3.18 25.36 -10.26
C GLU A 398 -2.91 24.46 -9.04
N THR A 399 -1.70 24.49 -8.49
CA THR A 399 -1.29 23.64 -7.38
C THR A 399 -1.23 24.43 -6.06
N LEU A 400 -1.93 23.94 -5.03
CA LEU A 400 -1.72 24.35 -3.64
C LEU A 400 -0.66 23.45 -2.99
N VAL A 401 0.39 24.05 -2.45
CA VAL A 401 1.49 23.35 -1.77
C VAL A 401 1.44 23.64 -0.28
N LEU A 402 1.26 22.59 0.52
CA LEU A 402 1.27 22.61 1.98
C LEU A 402 2.59 21.98 2.46
N ARG A 403 3.35 22.71 3.28
CA ARG A 403 4.61 22.23 3.88
C ARG A 403 4.54 22.31 5.39
N HIS A 404 4.79 21.19 6.06
CA HIS A 404 4.82 21.14 7.51
C HIS A 404 6.05 20.38 8.00
N GLN A 405 6.77 20.95 8.96
CA GLN A 405 7.91 20.28 9.58
C GLN A 405 7.50 19.70 10.93
N PHE A 406 7.55 18.37 11.05
CA PHE A 406 7.26 17.71 12.31
C PHE A 406 8.51 17.58 13.18
N ASN A 407 8.33 17.72 14.48
CA ASN A 407 9.24 17.07 15.43
C ASN A 407 8.89 15.57 15.56
N GLU A 408 9.80 14.79 16.13
CA GLU A 408 9.65 13.34 16.28
C GLU A 408 8.34 12.93 16.98
N VAL A 409 7.94 13.66 18.03
CA VAL A 409 6.73 13.34 18.81
C VAL A 409 5.47 13.60 17.99
N ALA A 410 5.41 14.76 17.33
CA ALA A 410 4.28 15.13 16.48
C ALA A 410 4.13 14.16 15.30
N ALA A 411 5.25 13.78 14.65
CA ALA A 411 5.25 12.79 13.58
C ALA A 411 4.64 11.45 14.05
N ARG A 412 5.06 10.96 15.22
CA ARG A 412 4.51 9.72 15.80
C ARG A 412 3.01 9.81 16.07
N ILE A 413 2.54 10.92 16.66
CA ILE A 413 1.12 11.13 16.97
C ILE A 413 0.29 11.14 15.68
N VAL A 414 0.73 11.90 14.67
CA VAL A 414 0.02 11.98 13.37
C VAL A 414 -0.07 10.61 12.71
N LEU A 415 1.04 9.84 12.67
CA LEU A 415 1.03 8.50 12.09
C LEU A 415 0.12 7.53 12.86
N GLN A 416 0.07 7.62 14.20
CA GLN A 416 -0.86 6.82 15.01
C GLN A 416 -2.33 7.20 14.76
N MET A 417 -2.62 8.47 14.57
CA MET A 417 -3.97 8.93 14.21
C MET A 417 -4.39 8.40 12.84
N ILE A 418 -3.49 8.49 11.84
CA ILE A 418 -3.71 7.93 10.50
C ILE A 418 -3.96 6.42 10.61
N ALA A 419 -3.10 5.68 11.33
CA ALA A 419 -3.24 4.23 11.49
C ALA A 419 -4.59 3.84 12.13
N LYS A 420 -5.01 4.59 13.16
CA LYS A 420 -6.28 4.33 13.86
C LYS A 420 -7.48 4.51 12.94
N GLU A 421 -7.54 5.62 12.20
CA GLU A 421 -8.68 5.86 11.32
C GLU A 421 -8.65 4.98 10.08
N PHE A 422 -7.45 4.67 9.56
CA PHE A 422 -7.30 3.68 8.50
C PHE A 422 -7.78 2.29 8.97
N GLY A 423 -7.42 1.88 10.19
CA GLY A 423 -7.92 0.66 10.81
C GLY A 423 -9.45 0.62 10.89
N LYS A 424 -10.09 1.70 11.36
CA LYS A 424 -11.56 1.80 11.38
C LYS A 424 -12.17 1.72 9.99
N ALA A 425 -11.59 2.43 9.02
CA ALA A 425 -12.02 2.43 7.64
C ALA A 425 -11.92 1.04 7.01
N MET A 426 -10.93 0.25 7.41
CA MET A 426 -10.76 -1.14 7.00
C MET A 426 -11.51 -2.13 7.89
N ARG A 427 -12.32 -1.66 8.85
CA ARG A 427 -13.01 -2.46 9.87
C ARG A 427 -12.06 -3.39 10.65
N TYR A 428 -10.80 -3.01 10.73
CA TYR A 428 -9.77 -3.70 11.47
C TYR A 428 -9.91 -3.34 12.94
N SER A 429 -10.45 -4.26 13.74
CA SER A 429 -10.78 -3.99 15.13
C SER A 429 -9.51 -3.73 15.94
N LYS A 430 -9.64 -2.95 17.01
CA LYS A 430 -8.52 -2.71 17.94
C LYS A 430 -7.92 -4.02 18.46
N LYS A 431 -8.77 -5.01 18.75
CA LYS A 431 -8.36 -6.33 19.24
C LYS A 431 -7.54 -7.08 18.19
N GLU A 432 -7.98 -7.07 16.94
CA GLU A 432 -7.23 -7.67 15.83
C GLU A 432 -5.89 -6.96 15.62
N ALA A 433 -5.87 -5.62 15.65
CA ALA A 433 -4.66 -4.84 15.52
C ALA A 433 -3.63 -5.15 16.62
N GLU A 434 -4.07 -5.22 17.88
CA GLU A 434 -3.19 -5.55 19.01
C GLU A 434 -2.68 -6.99 18.94
N ALA A 435 -3.53 -7.95 18.54
CA ALA A 435 -3.15 -9.35 18.39
C ALA A 435 -2.14 -9.54 17.24
N ALA A 436 -2.41 -8.95 16.07
CA ALA A 436 -1.51 -9.02 14.92
C ALA A 436 -0.18 -8.32 15.22
N LYS A 437 -0.21 -7.17 15.89
CA LYS A 437 1.01 -6.48 16.33
C LYS A 437 1.85 -7.34 17.27
N ALA A 438 1.23 -7.97 18.28
CA ALA A 438 1.94 -8.84 19.21
C ALA A 438 2.56 -10.05 18.49
N GLU A 439 1.84 -10.64 17.52
CA GLU A 439 2.36 -11.74 16.73
C GLU A 439 3.51 -11.31 15.81
N ARG A 440 3.42 -10.14 15.16
CA ARG A 440 4.53 -9.54 14.40
C ARG A 440 5.76 -9.34 15.27
N GLU A 441 5.61 -8.71 16.43
CA GLU A 441 6.72 -8.48 17.36
C GLU A 441 7.36 -9.80 17.81
N ARG A 442 6.55 -10.84 18.07
CA ARG A 442 7.05 -12.19 18.38
C ARG A 442 7.84 -12.78 17.22
N MET A 443 7.30 -12.74 16.00
CA MET A 443 7.94 -13.26 14.80
C MET A 443 9.24 -12.51 14.49
N TRP A 444 9.25 -11.19 14.56
CA TRP A 444 10.45 -10.38 14.32
C TRP A 444 11.53 -10.60 15.41
N ALA A 445 11.13 -10.83 16.65
CA ALA A 445 12.05 -11.20 17.72
C ALA A 445 12.74 -12.54 17.45
N LEU A 446 12.00 -13.55 16.97
CA LEU A 446 12.57 -14.85 16.57
C LEU A 446 13.60 -14.73 15.45
N ARG A 447 13.51 -13.67 14.64
CA ARG A 447 14.41 -13.42 13.50
C ARG A 447 15.69 -12.68 13.85
N GLU A 448 15.92 -12.39 15.15
CA GLU A 448 17.12 -11.73 15.66
C GLU A 448 17.40 -10.37 14.96
N GLY A 449 16.35 -9.62 14.63
CA GLY A 449 16.44 -8.35 13.92
C GLY A 449 16.77 -8.49 12.44
N GLY A 450 16.09 -9.43 11.76
CA GLY A 450 16.23 -9.66 10.32
C GLY A 450 17.45 -10.48 9.90
N LYS A 451 18.17 -11.10 10.85
CA LYS A 451 19.33 -11.96 10.53
C LYS A 451 18.94 -13.32 9.97
N LEU A 452 17.77 -13.81 10.37
CA LEU A 452 17.20 -15.06 9.89
C LEU A 452 16.10 -14.77 8.88
N THR A 453 16.00 -15.59 7.83
CA THR A 453 14.81 -15.59 6.97
C THR A 453 13.58 -16.06 7.76
N PRO A 454 12.36 -15.79 7.27
CA PRO A 454 11.17 -16.34 7.92
C PRO A 454 11.20 -17.87 8.03
N SER A 455 11.67 -18.60 7.00
CA SER A 455 11.84 -20.06 7.07
C SER A 455 12.81 -20.49 8.17
N GLU A 456 13.96 -19.82 8.28
CA GLU A 456 14.99 -20.15 9.26
C GLU A 456 14.50 -19.90 10.70
N ALA A 457 13.78 -18.81 10.93
CA ALA A 457 13.23 -18.49 12.25
C ALA A 457 12.13 -19.46 12.68
N LEU A 458 11.27 -19.88 11.76
CA LEU A 458 10.25 -20.91 12.03
C LEU A 458 10.91 -22.26 12.37
N ALA A 459 11.87 -22.70 11.57
CA ALA A 459 12.60 -23.95 11.82
C ALA A 459 13.31 -23.94 13.19
N LYS A 460 13.90 -22.80 13.56
CA LYS A 460 14.53 -22.61 14.88
C LYS A 460 13.50 -22.71 16.01
N ALA A 461 12.35 -22.05 15.89
CA ALA A 461 11.29 -22.09 16.89
C ALA A 461 10.72 -23.51 17.09
N GLU A 462 10.54 -24.27 16.00
CA GLU A 462 10.10 -25.67 16.04
C GLU A 462 11.14 -26.58 16.71
N ALA A 463 12.43 -26.38 16.42
CA ALA A 463 13.51 -27.14 17.05
C ALA A 463 13.60 -26.87 18.57
N GLU A 464 13.42 -25.62 18.99
CA GLU A 464 13.37 -25.23 20.41
C GLU A 464 12.15 -25.83 21.12
N ALA A 465 10.97 -25.80 20.50
CA ALA A 465 9.76 -26.40 21.05
C ALA A 465 9.89 -27.94 21.21
N GLY A 466 10.52 -28.62 20.23
CA GLY A 466 10.79 -30.05 20.30
C GLY A 466 11.78 -30.46 21.39
N GLN A 467 12.73 -29.59 21.76
CA GLN A 467 13.69 -29.87 22.85
C GLN A 467 13.04 -29.77 24.23
N VAL A 468 12.15 -28.80 24.46
CA VAL A 468 11.45 -28.62 25.74
C VAL A 468 10.54 -29.82 26.07
N GLY A 469 9.88 -30.39 25.06
CA GLY A 469 9.07 -31.61 25.24
C GLY A 469 9.90 -32.86 25.60
N SER A 470 11.19 -32.88 25.26
CA SER A 470 12.06 -34.05 25.51
C SER A 470 12.72 -34.06 26.90
N GLU A 471 12.90 -32.90 27.54
CA GLU A 471 13.46 -32.82 28.90
C GLU A 471 12.41 -33.02 30.00
N GLU A 472 11.13 -32.71 29.75
CA GLU A 472 10.05 -32.94 30.73
C GLU A 472 9.71 -34.43 30.87
N ASP A 473 9.80 -35.23 29.79
CA ASP A 473 9.64 -36.69 29.84
C ASP A 473 10.86 -37.40 30.46
N ALA A 474 12.03 -36.76 30.51
CA ALA A 474 13.23 -37.29 31.14
C ALA A 474 13.27 -37.09 32.68
N LYS A 475 12.27 -36.38 33.25
CA LYS A 475 12.10 -36.16 34.69
C LYS A 475 10.79 -36.74 35.24
N ALA A 476 10.23 -37.75 34.59
CA ALA A 476 9.23 -38.59 35.25
C ALA A 476 9.85 -39.21 36.52
N PRO A 477 9.31 -38.93 37.73
CA PRO A 477 9.80 -39.56 38.95
C PRO A 477 9.60 -41.07 38.81
N GLU A 478 10.65 -41.82 39.11
CA GLU A 478 10.64 -43.27 39.26
C GLU A 478 9.49 -43.64 40.21
N GLN A 479 8.32 -43.96 39.65
CA GLN A 479 7.18 -44.42 40.43
C GLN A 479 7.53 -45.83 40.91
N GLU A 480 7.80 -45.96 42.21
CA GLU A 480 7.89 -47.25 42.87
C GLU A 480 6.67 -48.11 42.50
N PRO A 481 6.86 -49.38 42.15
CA PRO A 481 5.76 -50.27 41.77
C PRO A 481 4.79 -50.44 42.95
N LYS A 482 3.60 -49.84 42.85
CA LYS A 482 2.50 -50.10 43.78
C LYS A 482 2.07 -51.55 43.65
N THR A 483 2.10 -52.24 44.79
CA THR A 483 1.64 -53.62 45.01
C THR A 483 0.12 -53.69 44.78
N PRO A 484 -0.42 -54.78 44.19
CA PRO A 484 -1.84 -54.89 43.88
C PRO A 484 -2.61 -55.34 45.11
N GLU A 485 -2.99 -54.41 46.00
CA GLU A 485 -3.89 -54.79 47.11
C GLU A 485 -4.91 -53.73 47.57
N ASP A 486 -4.98 -52.55 46.94
CA ASP A 486 -6.00 -51.55 47.30
C ASP A 486 -6.68 -50.94 46.06
N VAL A 487 -7.51 -51.73 45.38
CA VAL A 487 -8.56 -51.21 44.49
C VAL A 487 -9.85 -52.00 44.73
N ALA A 488 -10.49 -51.73 45.86
CA ALA A 488 -11.86 -52.18 46.12
C ALA A 488 -12.53 -51.30 47.19
N GLU A 489 -12.76 -50.01 46.91
CA GLU A 489 -13.90 -49.32 47.53
C GLU A 489 -14.25 -48.01 46.81
N ASN A 490 -15.55 -47.76 46.70
CA ASN A 490 -16.22 -46.55 46.20
C ASN A 490 -16.46 -46.46 44.69
N ALA A 491 -17.34 -47.34 44.23
CA ALA A 491 -18.36 -46.98 43.25
C ALA A 491 -19.61 -46.48 43.99
N ALA A 492 -19.96 -45.20 43.85
CA ALA A 492 -21.33 -44.69 43.99
C ALA A 492 -21.42 -43.20 43.59
N GLU A 493 -22.34 -42.91 42.65
CA GLU A 493 -23.02 -41.62 42.38
C GLU A 493 -22.13 -40.51 41.76
N ASP A 494 -22.41 -39.92 40.59
CA ASP A 494 -23.65 -39.30 40.10
C ASP A 494 -23.46 -38.87 38.61
N PRO A 495 -24.32 -39.22 37.62
CA PRO A 495 -24.17 -38.77 36.24
C PRO A 495 -25.25 -37.74 35.85
N ALA A 496 -24.93 -36.46 36.01
CA ALA A 496 -25.74 -35.36 35.48
C ALA A 496 -24.85 -34.41 34.65
N HIS A 497 -24.74 -34.69 33.34
CA HIS A 497 -24.76 -33.71 32.24
C HIS A 497 -24.29 -34.35 30.93
N ALA A 498 -25.24 -34.90 30.18
CA ALA A 498 -25.06 -35.16 28.75
C ALA A 498 -25.77 -34.03 27.96
N PRO A 499 -25.11 -33.35 27.02
CA PRO A 499 -25.76 -32.40 26.13
C PRO A 499 -26.61 -33.12 25.09
N LYS A 500 -27.86 -32.65 24.91
CA LYS A 500 -28.82 -33.16 23.92
C LYS A 500 -28.41 -32.74 22.49
N PRO A 501 -28.55 -33.61 21.48
CA PRO A 501 -28.36 -33.25 20.08
C PRO A 501 -29.57 -32.44 19.56
N ASN A 502 -29.27 -31.38 18.81
CA ASN A 502 -30.27 -30.47 18.27
C ASN A 502 -30.99 -31.11 17.07
N ARG A 503 -32.32 -31.09 17.14
CA ARG A 503 -33.25 -31.73 16.20
C ARG A 503 -33.53 -30.80 15.02
N ALA A 504 -33.12 -31.21 13.82
CA ALA A 504 -33.54 -30.63 12.57
C ALA A 504 -35.08 -30.63 12.46
N LYS A 505 -35.67 -29.46 12.20
CA LYS A 505 -37.07 -29.33 11.80
C LYS A 505 -37.14 -29.06 10.31
N HIS A 506 -37.62 -30.06 9.58
CA HIS A 506 -38.33 -29.89 8.32
C HIS A 506 -39.51 -28.93 8.51
N GLY A 507 -39.63 -27.96 7.60
CA GLY A 507 -40.85 -27.21 7.34
C GLY A 507 -41.23 -27.39 5.87
N GLN A 508 -42.10 -28.36 5.59
CA GLN A 508 -42.91 -28.38 4.38
C GLN A 508 -44.03 -27.35 4.51
N GLY A 509 -44.23 -26.53 3.48
CA GLY A 509 -45.36 -25.64 3.34
C GLY A 509 -45.62 -25.35 1.87
N SER A 510 -46.63 -26.02 1.31
CA SER A 510 -47.15 -25.89 -0.05
C SER A 510 -48.36 -24.96 -0.06
N ALA A 511 -48.45 -24.09 -1.07
CA ALA A 511 -49.66 -23.60 -1.77
C ALA A 511 -49.21 -22.47 -2.75
N ALA A 512 -49.24 -22.64 -4.07
CA ALA A 512 -50.37 -22.62 -5.00
C ALA A 512 -50.83 -21.19 -5.40
N GLY A 513 -50.88 -20.92 -6.71
CA GLY A 513 -51.33 -19.68 -7.38
C GLY A 513 -50.32 -19.29 -8.48
N ASP A 514 -50.34 -19.84 -9.70
CA ASP A 514 -51.30 -19.70 -10.81
C ASP A 514 -51.20 -18.31 -11.51
N GLU A 515 -51.22 -18.32 -12.85
CA GLU A 515 -51.08 -17.24 -13.86
C GLU A 515 -49.79 -17.35 -14.72
N SER A 516 -49.82 -18.02 -15.88
CA SER A 516 -50.40 -17.64 -17.20
C SER A 516 -49.44 -16.81 -18.06
N GLY A 517 -49.14 -17.28 -19.28
CA GLY A 517 -48.58 -16.45 -20.35
C GLY A 517 -47.54 -17.13 -21.23
N ILE A 518 -47.96 -18.09 -22.05
CA ILE A 518 -47.22 -18.56 -23.24
C ILE A 518 -47.81 -17.81 -24.44
N GLU A 519 -47.00 -17.03 -25.13
CA GLU A 519 -47.13 -16.49 -26.50
C GLU A 519 -45.98 -15.47 -26.66
N GLY A 520 -45.12 -15.44 -27.67
CA GLY A 520 -45.00 -16.14 -28.93
C GLY A 520 -43.79 -15.62 -29.70
N GLU A 521 -43.63 -16.19 -30.90
CA GLU A 521 -43.02 -15.59 -32.10
C GLU A 521 -41.49 -15.42 -32.16
N SER A 522 -40.88 -16.49 -32.66
CA SER A 522 -39.83 -16.44 -33.67
C SER A 522 -40.30 -15.73 -34.95
N GLU A 523 -39.54 -14.78 -35.49
CA GLU A 523 -39.27 -14.67 -36.93
C GLU A 523 -38.39 -13.45 -37.29
N SER A 524 -37.39 -13.70 -38.15
CA SER A 524 -36.82 -12.79 -39.17
C SER A 524 -36.11 -11.52 -38.68
N ALA A 525 -35.13 -10.90 -39.34
CA ALA A 525 -34.63 -10.90 -40.72
C ALA A 525 -33.19 -10.33 -40.66
N SER A 526 -32.20 -10.97 -41.29
CA SER A 526 -31.54 -10.48 -42.51
C SER A 526 -31.43 -8.95 -42.66
N GLY A 527 -30.20 -8.45 -42.61
CA GLY A 527 -29.81 -7.11 -43.04
C GLY A 527 -28.35 -7.13 -43.50
N ASP A 528 -28.17 -7.44 -44.78
CA ASP A 528 -26.96 -7.26 -45.58
C ASP A 528 -26.89 -5.80 -46.07
N GLU A 529 -25.79 -5.45 -46.76
CA GLU A 529 -25.42 -4.18 -47.43
C GLU A 529 -24.48 -3.28 -46.59
N SER A 530 -23.16 -3.27 -46.84
CA SER A 530 -22.41 -2.76 -48.01
C SER A 530 -22.35 -1.23 -48.10
N GLU A 531 -21.15 -0.67 -48.03
CA GLU A 531 -20.53 0.20 -49.07
C GLU A 531 -20.49 1.67 -48.56
N THR A 532 -19.31 2.25 -48.29
CA THR A 532 -18.35 2.96 -49.17
C THR A 532 -18.31 4.45 -48.83
N GLU A 533 -17.07 4.93 -48.69
CA GLU A 533 -16.54 6.24 -49.05
C GLU A 533 -17.16 7.53 -48.50
N GLY A 534 -16.31 8.29 -47.80
CA GLY A 534 -16.44 9.68 -47.40
C GLY A 534 -15.22 10.10 -46.60
#